data_AF-A0A7V9HFD6-F1
#
_entry.id   AF-A0A7V9HFD6-F1
#
_cell.length_a   1.000
_cell.length_b   1.000
_cell.length_c   1.000
_cell.angle_alpha   90.00
_cell.angle_beta   90.00
_cell.angle_gamma   90.00
#
_symmetry.space_group_name_H-M   'P 1'
#
loop_
_entity.id
_entity.type
_entity.pdbx_description
1 polymer ?
#
loop_
_entity_poly.entity_id
_entity_poly.type
_entity_poly.pdbx_seq_one_letter_code
_entity_poly.pdbx_strand_id
1 'polypeptide(L)' 'MFRRRPQEPGMTAHEARIQLRSLSAERLDAADVGLDRNHLYRSSLDDDIATARLAYVGLAVTEIATLRARIGGPQVG' A
#
# COMPACT_ATOMS: atom_id res chain seq x y z
N MET A 1 -11.29 -27.90 -15.19
CA MET A 1 -10.33 -27.48 -14.14
C MET A 1 -9.58 -26.25 -14.63
N PHE A 2 -9.85 -25.07 -14.07
CA PHE A 2 -9.06 -23.88 -14.37
C PHE A 2 -7.76 -23.94 -13.57
N ARG A 3 -6.65 -24.14 -14.27
CA ARG A 3 -5.30 -24.05 -13.71
C ARG A 3 -5.08 -22.61 -13.23
N ARG A 4 -4.99 -22.40 -11.91
CA ARG A 4 -4.53 -21.12 -11.32
C ARG A 4 -3.26 -20.72 -12.08
N ARG A 5 -3.25 -19.53 -12.70
CA ARG A 5 -2.00 -18.97 -13.25
C ARG A 5 -0.96 -18.92 -12.13
N PRO A 6 0.34 -19.11 -12.42
CA PRO A 6 1.40 -18.90 -11.44
C PRO A 6 1.18 -17.54 -10.78
N GLN A 7 1.24 -17.49 -9.45
CA GLN A 7 0.88 -16.30 -8.70
C GLN A 7 1.64 -15.10 -9.25
N GLU A 8 0.92 -14.09 -9.75
CA GLU A 8 1.43 -12.73 -9.71
C GLU A 8 1.89 -12.54 -8.25
N PRO A 9 3.16 -12.19 -8.00
CA PRO A 9 3.61 -11.96 -6.64
C PRO A 9 2.65 -10.94 -6.04
N GLY A 10 1.99 -11.31 -4.94
CA GLY A 10 1.17 -10.37 -4.19
C GLY A 10 2.03 -9.16 -3.83
N MET A 11 1.43 -7.96 -3.87
CA MET A 11 2.12 -6.72 -3.54
C MET A 11 2.94 -6.84 -2.26
N THR A 12 4.20 -6.45 -2.33
CA THR A 12 5.13 -6.37 -1.20
C THR A 12 4.93 -5.06 -0.43
N ALA A 13 5.44 -5.00 0.80
CA ALA A 13 5.45 -3.75 1.57
C ALA A 13 6.26 -2.65 0.85
N HIS A 14 7.30 -3.03 0.11
CA HIS A 14 8.08 -2.08 -0.68
C HIS A 14 7.25 -1.46 -1.81
N GLU A 15 6.52 -2.27 -2.57
CA GLU A 15 5.63 -1.80 -3.64
C GLU A 15 4.49 -0.94 -3.10
N ALA A 16 3.86 -1.37 -2.00
CA ALA A 16 2.83 -0.57 -1.32
C ALA A 16 3.36 0.79 -0.84
N ARG A 17 4.62 0.84 -0.37
CA ARG A 17 5.28 2.11 0.00
C ARG A 17 5.53 3.01 -1.21
N ILE A 18 5.92 2.45 -2.35
CA ILE A 18 6.10 3.22 -3.59
C ILE A 18 4.75 3.80 -4.02
N GLN A 19 3.68 3.00 -4.02
CA GLN A 19 2.34 3.48 -4.37
C GLN A 19 1.87 4.60 -3.43
N LEU A 20 2.01 4.43 -2.10
CA LEU A 20 1.65 5.45 -1.13
C LEU A 20 2.41 6.77 -1.36
N ARG A 21 3.70 6.69 -1.71
CA ARG A 21 4.52 7.86 -2.06
C ARG A 21 4.04 8.52 -3.35
N SER A 22 3.71 7.74 -4.36
CA SER A 22 3.18 8.24 -5.64
C SER A 22 1.87 9.01 -5.43
N LEU A 23 0.91 8.44 -4.68
CA LEU A 23 -0.36 9.11 -4.37
C LEU A 23 -0.16 10.37 -3.53
N SER A 24 0.81 10.35 -2.60
CA SER A 24 1.15 11.54 -1.82
C SER A 24 1.75 12.66 -2.67
N ALA A 25 2.55 12.31 -3.69
CA ALA A 25 3.08 13.27 -4.66
C ALA A 25 1.97 13.81 -5.55
N GLU A 26 1.10 12.95 -6.08
CA GLU A 26 -0.07 13.34 -6.87
C GLU A 26 -0.95 14.36 -6.12
N ARG A 27 -1.14 14.17 -4.81
CA ARG A 27 -1.91 15.12 -3.99
C ARG A 27 -1.27 16.52 -3.94
N LEU A 28 0.06 16.60 -3.93
CA LEU A 28 0.77 17.88 -3.99
C LEU A 28 0.60 18.52 -5.37
N ASP A 29 0.82 17.74 -6.42
CA ASP A 29 0.66 18.20 -7.81
C ASP A 29 -0.77 18.68 -8.08
N ALA A 30 -1.77 17.97 -7.55
CA ALA A 30 -3.18 18.32 -7.65
C ALA A 30 -3.51 19.65 -6.95
N ALA A 31 -2.89 19.94 -5.82
CA ALA A 31 -3.05 21.22 -5.14
C ALA A 31 -2.46 22.36 -5.97
N ASP A 32 -1.29 22.14 -6.59
CA ASP A 32 -0.61 23.14 -7.42
C ASP A 32 -1.44 23.54 -8.65
N VAL A 33 -2.22 22.61 -9.21
CA VAL A 33 -3.11 22.89 -10.36
C VAL A 33 -4.57 23.19 -9.96
N GLY A 34 -4.87 23.27 -8.66
CA GLY A 34 -6.21 23.57 -8.14
C GLY A 34 -7.25 22.45 -8.28
N LEU A 35 -6.81 21.21 -8.56
CA LEU A 35 -7.68 20.03 -8.59
C LEU A 35 -8.17 19.61 -7.20
N ASP A 36 -7.53 20.08 -6.12
CA ASP A 36 -7.99 19.92 -4.74
C ASP A 36 -9.39 20.50 -4.50
N ARG A 37 -9.81 21.50 -5.30
CA ARG A 37 -11.16 22.08 -5.28
C ARG A 37 -12.23 21.18 -5.90
N ASN A 38 -11.82 20.19 -6.69
CA ASN A 38 -12.73 19.16 -7.18
C ASN A 38 -12.98 18.14 -6.07
N HIS A 39 -14.12 18.28 -5.38
CA HIS A 39 -14.46 17.43 -4.24
C HIS A 39 -14.48 15.93 -4.54
N LEU A 40 -14.93 15.53 -5.74
CA LEU A 40 -14.97 14.11 -6.13
C LEU A 40 -13.56 13.55 -6.32
N TYR A 41 -12.71 14.29 -7.04
CA TYR A 41 -11.32 13.91 -7.23
C TYR A 41 -10.56 13.84 -5.90
N ARG A 42 -10.68 14.89 -5.07
CA ARG A 42 -10.03 14.94 -3.76
C ARG A 42 -10.46 13.80 -2.85
N SER A 43 -11.77 13.50 -2.78
CA SER A 43 -12.28 12.39 -1.96
C SER A 43 -11.73 11.06 -2.44
N SER A 44 -11.72 10.81 -3.75
CA SER A 44 -11.15 9.58 -4.32
C SER A 44 -9.67 9.43 -3.99
N LEU A 45 -8.88 10.50 -4.16
CA LEU A 45 -7.45 10.46 -3.87
C LEU A 45 -7.16 10.27 -2.37
N ASP A 46 -7.96 10.89 -1.49
CA ASP A 46 -7.84 10.68 -0.04
C ASP A 46 -8.16 9.22 0.35
N ASP A 47 -9.17 8.61 -0.27
CA ASP A 47 -9.55 7.20 -0.07
C ASP A 47 -8.44 6.25 -0.56
N ASP A 48 -7.84 6.54 -1.71
CA ASP A 48 -6.72 5.78 -2.27
C ASP A 48 -5.48 5.86 -1.37
N ILE A 49 -5.15 7.05 -0.85
CA ILE A 49 -4.05 7.24 0.10
C ILE A 49 -4.31 6.46 1.40
N ALA A 50 -5.53 6.51 1.92
CA ALA A 50 -5.91 5.76 3.13
C ALA A 50 -5.76 4.25 2.91
N THR A 51 -6.24 3.76 1.77
CA THR A 51 -6.15 2.34 1.38
C THR A 51 -4.69 1.89 1.21
N ALA A 52 -3.87 2.66 0.48
CA ALA A 52 -2.46 2.36 0.28
C ALA A 52 -1.67 2.36 1.60
N ARG A 53 -2.03 3.26 2.55
CA ARG A 53 -1.42 3.28 3.88
C ARG A 53 -1.73 2.03 4.67
N LEU A 54 -2.99 1.58 4.68
CA LEU A 54 -3.39 0.35 5.36
C LEU A 54 -2.67 -0.86 4.76
N ALA A 55 -2.60 -0.94 3.43
CA ALA A 55 -1.87 -2.00 2.72
C ALA A 55 -0.38 -2.01 3.10
N TYR A 56 0.28 -0.84 3.05
CA TYR A 56 1.69 -0.73 3.43
C TYR A 56 1.94 -1.19 4.87
N VAL A 57 1.14 -0.71 5.83
CA VAL A 57 1.31 -1.09 7.23
C VAL A 57 1.09 -2.59 7.42
N GLY A 58 -0.01 -3.15 6.88
CA GLY A 58 -0.34 -4.57 6.99
C GLY A 58 0.74 -5.47 6.38
N LEU A 59 1.23 -5.12 5.19
CA LEU A 59 2.30 -5.86 4.53
C LEU A 59 3.62 -5.74 5.28
N ALA A 60 4.00 -4.53 5.72
CA ALA A 60 5.26 -4.31 6.43
C ALA A 60 5.33 -5.10 7.74
N VAL A 61 4.26 -5.09 8.55
CA VAL A 61 4.25 -5.85 9.81
C VAL A 61 4.25 -7.35 9.55
N THR A 62 3.57 -7.82 8.50
CA THR A 62 3.52 -9.23 8.12
C THR A 62 4.89 -9.73 7.64
N GLU A 63 5.57 -8.95 6.81
CA GLU A 63 6.91 -9.27 6.32
C GLU A 63 7.93 -9.30 7.47
N ILE A 64 7.88 -8.31 8.38
CA ILE A 64 8.74 -8.28 9.58
C ILE A 64 8.46 -9.50 10.47
N ALA A 65 7.20 -9.81 10.75
CA ALA A 65 6.84 -10.96 11.58
C ALA A 65 7.31 -12.27 10.93
N THR A 66 7.17 -12.39 9.61
CA THR A 66 7.64 -13.56 8.83
C THR A 66 9.16 -13.69 8.91
N LEU A 67 9.91 -12.59 8.72
CA LEU A 67 11.37 -12.58 8.84
C LEU A 67 11.83 -12.94 10.25
N ARG A 68 11.18 -12.37 11.28
CA ARG A 68 11.46 -12.71 12.69
C ARG A 68 11.20 -14.19 12.98
N ALA A 69 10.09 -14.74 12.48
CA ALA A 69 9.75 -16.15 12.66
C ALA A 69 10.77 -17.10 12.00
N ARG A 70 11.33 -16.72 10.85
CA ARG A 70 12.39 -17.50 10.17
C ARG A 70 13.71 -17.51 10.92
N ILE A 71 14.02 -16.46 11.68
CA ILE A 71 15.28 -16.34 12.43
C ILE A 71 15.15 -16.91 13.84
N GLY A 72 14.04 -16.64 14.54
CA GLY A 72 13.87 -16.94 15.96
C GLY A 72 12.71 -17.86 16.34
N GLY A 73 12.01 -18.44 15.35
CA GLY A 73 10.79 -19.22 15.57
C GLY A 73 9.53 -18.34 15.75
N PRO A 74 8.32 -18.92 15.71
CA PRO A 74 7.06 -18.18 15.85
C PRO A 74 7.04 -17.38 17.15
N GLN A 75 6.79 -16.08 17.04
CA GLN A 75 6.63 -15.22 18.21
C GLN A 75 5.21 -15.35 18.71
N VAL A 76 5.04 -16.25 19.67
CA VAL A 76 3.87 -16.33 20.52
C VAL A 76 4.03 -15.21 21.54
N GLY A 77 3.22 -14.16 21.42
CA GLY A 77 3.23 -13.04 22.37
C GLY A 77 3.07 -13.52 23.80
#